data_AF-A0A9D3WS06-F1
#
_entry.id   AF-A0A9D3WS06-F1
#
_cell.length_a   1.000
_cell.length_b   1.000
_cell.length_c   1.000
_cell.angle_alpha   90.00
_cell.angle_beta   90.00
_cell.angle_gamma   90.00
#
_symmetry.space_group_name_H-M   'P 1'
#
loop_
_entity.id
_entity.type
_entity.pdbx_description
1 polymer ?
#
loop_
_entity_poly.entity_id
_entity_poly.type
_entity_poly.pdbx_seq_one_letter_code
_entity_poly.pdbx_strand_id
1 'polypeptide(L)'
;MVPWALALLVLSLCCRGLVAVTAAGPVPDQHAASSSPGQVPLDWLLTDRGPFHRAQEYTDFAERYRQGFTTRYRIYREFARWKVNNLALERKDFFSLPLPLAPEFIRNIRLLGRRPSLQQITENLIKKYGTHFLLSATLGGEESLTIFVDKRKLSRKAEAVGTGGGGNSSTVSLETLHQLAASYFIDRESTLRRLHHIQIATAAIKVTETRTGPLGCSNYDNLDSVSSVLVQSPENKVQLLGLQVLLPDYLRECFVAAALSYITCSSEGELICRKNDCWCQCGPGFQDCNCPEADIQAMEDSLLQIQDAWDNHNRQFEES
;
A
#
# COMPACT_ATOMS: atom_id res chain seq x y z
N MET A 1 -32.01 -44.35 -19.16
CA MET A 1 -33.07 -44.71 -18.18
C MET A 1 -32.48 -44.48 -16.79
N VAL A 2 -33.07 -43.52 -16.09
CA VAL A 2 -32.73 -42.99 -14.76
C VAL A 2 -33.41 -43.87 -13.70
N PRO A 3 -32.86 -44.08 -12.49
CA PRO A 3 -33.25 -43.25 -11.33
C PRO A 3 -32.13 -43.08 -10.26
N TRP A 4 -31.64 -41.92 -9.82
CA TRP A 4 -32.26 -40.72 -9.20
C TRP A 4 -33.29 -40.93 -8.07
N ALA A 5 -33.49 -42.15 -7.57
CA ALA A 5 -34.49 -42.38 -6.51
C ALA A 5 -33.93 -42.49 -5.08
N LEU A 6 -32.60 -42.48 -4.86
CA LEU A 6 -32.03 -42.73 -3.53
C LEU A 6 -31.56 -41.48 -2.77
N ALA A 7 -31.50 -40.31 -3.41
CA ALA A 7 -31.01 -39.08 -2.78
C ALA A 7 -32.09 -38.25 -2.06
N LEU A 8 -33.37 -38.59 -2.19
CA LEU A 8 -34.49 -37.80 -1.63
C LEU A 8 -35.10 -38.39 -0.33
N LEU A 9 -34.59 -39.52 0.15
CA LEU A 9 -35.14 -40.21 1.34
C LEU A 9 -34.42 -39.88 2.66
N VAL A 10 -33.32 -39.14 2.66
CA VAL A 10 -32.56 -38.79 3.88
C VAL A 10 -32.93 -37.40 4.43
N LEU A 11 -33.56 -36.52 3.64
CA LEU A 11 -33.91 -35.16 4.08
C LEU A 11 -35.32 -35.02 4.71
N SER A 12 -36.08 -36.11 4.87
CA SER A 12 -37.50 -36.05 5.26
C SER A 12 -37.81 -36.47 6.70
N LEU A 13 -36.83 -36.96 7.48
CA LEU A 13 -37.14 -37.61 8.78
C LEU A 13 -36.80 -36.86 10.08
N CYS A 14 -36.19 -35.68 10.06
CA CYS A 14 -35.85 -34.99 11.33
C CYS A 14 -36.70 -33.75 11.68
N CYS A 15 -37.72 -33.44 10.89
CA CYS A 15 -38.67 -32.37 11.20
C CYS A 15 -40.08 -32.94 11.44
N ARG A 16 -40.39 -33.37 12.67
CA ARG A 16 -41.74 -33.28 13.28
C ARG A 16 -41.78 -33.79 14.74
N GLY A 17 -42.18 -32.89 15.64
CA GLY A 17 -42.56 -33.11 17.05
C GLY A 17 -42.03 -31.96 17.93
N LEU A 18 -42.63 -30.75 18.04
CA LEU A 18 -43.89 -30.37 18.75
C LEU A 18 -43.98 -31.00 20.17
N VAL A 19 -44.27 -30.37 21.32
CA VAL A 19 -44.52 -29.00 21.86
C VAL A 19 -44.48 -29.11 23.41
N ALA A 20 -43.96 -28.06 24.08
CA ALA A 20 -44.20 -27.47 25.43
C ALA A 20 -44.60 -28.31 26.69
N VAL A 21 -44.02 -27.97 27.86
CA VAL A 21 -44.66 -27.26 29.01
C VAL A 21 -43.59 -26.82 30.05
N THR A 22 -43.89 -25.71 30.73
CA THR A 22 -43.17 -24.86 31.70
C THR A 22 -42.84 -25.45 33.09
N ALA A 23 -41.74 -25.01 33.74
CA ALA A 23 -41.67 -24.64 35.17
C ALA A 23 -40.28 -24.02 35.53
N ALA A 24 -40.26 -23.13 36.53
CA ALA A 24 -39.19 -22.20 36.85
C ALA A 24 -38.18 -22.66 37.94
N GLY A 25 -36.92 -22.17 37.82
CA GLY A 25 -35.92 -21.94 38.88
C GLY A 25 -34.95 -23.08 39.22
N PRO A 26 -33.75 -22.82 39.83
CA PRO A 26 -32.91 -21.63 39.89
C PRO A 26 -31.47 -21.86 39.32
N VAL A 27 -30.70 -20.76 39.27
CA VAL A 27 -29.29 -20.61 38.88
C VAL A 27 -28.31 -21.38 39.81
N PRO A 28 -27.19 -21.91 39.26
CA PRO A 28 -25.87 -21.71 39.85
C PRO A 28 -24.92 -21.19 38.75
N ASP A 29 -24.56 -19.91 38.69
CA ASP A 29 -23.51 -19.20 39.44
C ASP A 29 -22.13 -19.86 39.41
N GLN A 30 -21.15 -19.02 39.02
CA GLN A 30 -19.69 -19.20 38.92
C GLN A 30 -19.22 -19.80 37.57
N HIS A 31 -18.53 -19.06 36.70
CA HIS A 31 -17.45 -18.12 37.00
C HIS A 31 -17.70 -16.71 36.46
N ALA A 32 -17.83 -15.78 37.41
CA ALA A 32 -17.73 -14.36 37.18
C ALA A 32 -16.35 -14.01 36.61
N ALA A 33 -16.37 -13.17 35.60
CA ALA A 33 -15.23 -12.39 35.14
C ALA A 33 -14.60 -11.67 36.34
N SER A 34 -13.34 -11.97 36.61
CA SER A 34 -12.46 -11.05 37.34
C SER A 34 -12.04 -9.94 36.39
N SER A 35 -12.93 -8.95 36.22
CA SER A 35 -12.55 -7.67 35.62
C SER A 35 -11.68 -6.93 36.63
N SER A 36 -10.37 -6.95 36.41
CA SER A 36 -9.45 -6.01 37.08
C SER A 36 -9.86 -4.58 36.73
N PRO A 37 -9.93 -3.65 37.71
CA PRO A 37 -10.30 -2.27 37.45
C PRO A 37 -9.10 -1.57 36.79
N GLY A 38 -9.04 -1.61 35.46
CA GLY A 38 -7.98 -0.96 34.68
C GLY A 38 -7.84 -1.40 33.24
N GLN A 39 -8.36 -2.57 32.85
CA GLN A 39 -8.31 -2.98 31.45
C GLN A 39 -9.41 -2.28 30.65
N VAL A 40 -9.00 -1.27 29.88
CA VAL A 40 -9.85 -0.63 28.88
C VAL A 40 -10.35 -1.73 27.94
N PRO A 41 -11.65 -1.82 27.59
CA PRO A 41 -12.26 -2.96 26.88
C PRO A 41 -11.67 -3.33 25.50
N LEU A 42 -10.67 -2.60 25.03
CA LEU A 42 -10.01 -2.74 23.73
C LEU A 42 -8.49 -2.82 23.82
N ASP A 43 -7.92 -2.97 25.03
CA ASP A 43 -6.47 -2.95 25.24
C ASP A 43 -5.76 -4.12 24.51
N TRP A 44 -6.48 -5.24 24.31
CA TRP A 44 -6.00 -6.40 23.55
C TRP A 44 -5.69 -6.09 22.07
N LEU A 45 -6.30 -5.03 21.51
CA LEU A 45 -6.01 -4.60 20.14
C LEU A 45 -4.63 -3.97 20.00
N LEU A 46 -4.10 -3.41 21.10
CA LEU A 46 -2.87 -2.63 21.16
C LEU A 46 -1.73 -3.37 21.88
N THR A 47 -2.03 -4.45 22.59
CA THR A 47 -1.00 -5.37 23.12
C THR A 47 -0.08 -5.90 22.03
N ASP A 48 1.11 -6.39 22.43
CA ASP A 48 2.13 -6.93 21.51
C ASP A 48 1.64 -8.13 20.67
N ARG A 49 0.47 -8.68 21.01
CA ARG A 49 -0.23 -9.77 20.31
C ARG A 49 -1.49 -9.32 19.54
N GLY A 50 -1.79 -8.02 19.54
CA GLY A 50 -2.95 -7.45 18.85
C GLY A 50 -2.73 -7.34 17.34
N PRO A 51 -3.81 -7.38 16.52
CA PRO A 51 -3.72 -7.33 15.06
C PRO A 51 -3.08 -6.04 14.53
N PHE A 52 -3.07 -4.97 15.32
CA PHE A 52 -2.48 -3.69 14.95
C PHE A 52 -1.00 -3.57 15.33
N HIS A 53 -0.44 -4.48 16.13
CA HIS A 53 0.95 -4.37 16.60
C HIS A 53 1.98 -4.33 15.47
N ARG A 54 1.70 -5.02 14.35
CA ARG A 54 2.57 -5.07 13.17
C ARG A 54 2.22 -4.05 12.08
N ALA A 55 1.14 -3.29 12.25
CA ALA A 55 0.83 -2.24 11.29
C ALA A 55 1.91 -1.15 11.39
N GLN A 56 2.54 -0.82 10.28
CA GLN A 56 3.65 0.16 10.26
C GLN A 56 3.25 1.48 10.91
N GLU A 57 2.01 1.93 10.66
CA GLU A 57 1.44 3.14 11.26
C GLU A 57 1.29 3.07 12.78
N TYR A 58 1.04 1.89 13.32
CA TYR A 58 0.95 1.65 14.76
C TYR A 58 2.32 1.56 15.39
N THR A 59 3.27 0.85 14.77
CA THR A 59 4.66 0.76 15.23
C THR A 59 5.29 2.15 15.32
N ASP A 60 5.11 2.96 14.27
CA ASP A 60 5.57 4.34 14.23
C ASP A 60 4.91 5.18 15.34
N PHE A 61 3.60 5.02 15.54
CA PHE A 61 2.90 5.72 16.61
C PHE A 61 3.37 5.28 18.00
N ALA A 62 3.56 3.99 18.23
CA ALA A 62 3.99 3.41 19.50
C ALA A 62 5.42 3.84 19.85
N GLU A 63 6.33 3.87 18.88
CA GLU A 63 7.70 4.39 19.07
C GLU A 63 7.67 5.88 19.45
N ARG A 64 6.86 6.69 18.77
CA ARG A 64 6.69 8.12 19.07
C ARG A 64 6.01 8.33 20.43
N TYR A 65 5.07 7.46 20.79
CA TYR A 65 4.42 7.48 22.10
C TYR A 65 5.42 7.16 23.22
N ARG A 66 6.31 6.18 23.02
CA ARG A 66 7.44 5.91 23.93
C ARG A 66 8.40 7.09 24.04
N GLN A 67 8.59 7.86 22.97
CA GLN A 67 9.37 9.12 22.97
C GLN A 67 8.67 10.29 23.68
N GLY A 68 7.44 10.10 24.18
CA GLY A 68 6.67 11.08 24.95
C GLY A 68 5.61 11.84 24.16
N PHE A 69 5.48 11.59 22.84
CA PHE A 69 4.46 12.22 22.03
C PHE A 69 3.10 11.57 22.25
N THR A 70 2.16 12.30 22.82
CA THR A 70 0.85 11.77 23.25
C THR A 70 -0.29 12.15 22.31
N THR A 71 -0.05 13.01 21.32
CA THR A 71 -1.09 13.46 20.40
C THR A 71 -0.54 13.54 18.99
N ARG A 72 -1.25 12.92 18.04
CA ARG A 72 -0.94 12.97 16.61
C ARG A 72 -2.00 13.82 15.92
N TYR A 73 -1.55 14.86 15.23
CA TYR A 73 -2.36 15.65 14.31
C TYR A 73 -1.94 15.29 12.90
N ARG A 74 -2.88 14.82 12.09
CA ARG A 74 -2.66 14.63 10.65
C ARG A 74 -3.67 15.50 9.92
N ILE A 75 -3.18 16.45 9.16
CA ILE A 75 -3.97 17.14 8.15
C ILE A 75 -3.48 16.65 6.80
N TYR A 76 -4.41 16.36 5.90
CA TYR A 76 -4.08 15.92 4.55
C TYR A 76 -4.99 16.64 3.58
N ARG A 77 -4.46 16.87 2.39
CA ARG A 77 -5.16 17.42 1.25
C ARG A 77 -4.81 16.58 0.04
N GLU A 78 -5.84 16.04 -0.58
CA GLU A 78 -5.74 15.59 -1.97
C GLU A 78 -5.66 16.85 -2.84
N PHE A 79 -4.56 17.02 -3.58
CA PHE A 79 -4.46 18.07 -4.58
C PHE A 79 -4.51 17.45 -5.97
N ALA A 80 -5.30 18.07 -6.86
CA ALA A 80 -5.41 17.80 -8.28
C ALA A 80 -5.53 16.31 -8.66
N ARG A 81 -6.76 15.90 -9.01
CA ARG A 81 -6.97 14.65 -9.76
C ARG A 81 -6.58 14.91 -11.21
N TRP A 82 -5.37 14.56 -11.58
CA TRP A 82 -4.92 14.66 -12.97
C TRP A 82 -5.54 13.52 -13.74
N LYS A 83 -6.56 13.83 -14.54
CA LYS A 83 -7.03 12.91 -15.55
C LYS A 83 -6.01 12.93 -16.70
N VAL A 84 -5.05 12.04 -16.64
CA VAL A 84 -4.12 11.79 -17.74
C VAL A 84 -4.87 10.98 -18.77
N ASN A 85 -5.41 11.67 -19.77
CA ASN A 85 -5.94 11.03 -20.96
C ASN A 85 -4.84 11.03 -22.02
N ASN A 86 -4.61 9.89 -22.64
CA ASN A 86 -3.78 9.87 -23.83
C ASN A 86 -4.58 10.48 -25.00
N LEU A 87 -4.35 11.77 -25.27
CA LEU A 87 -5.04 12.54 -26.31
C LEU A 87 -4.85 11.97 -27.72
N ALA A 88 -3.77 11.22 -27.96
CA ALA A 88 -3.55 10.53 -29.23
C ALA A 88 -4.47 9.30 -29.41
N LEU A 89 -5.08 8.80 -28.34
CA LEU A 89 -5.90 7.59 -28.30
C LEU A 89 -7.41 7.87 -28.09
N GLU A 90 -7.82 9.08 -27.72
CA GLU A 90 -9.24 9.44 -27.55
C GLU A 90 -10.01 9.55 -28.88
N ARG A 91 -9.31 9.70 -30.01
CA ARG A 91 -9.94 9.64 -31.33
C ARG A 91 -10.26 8.18 -31.65
N LYS A 92 -11.57 7.85 -31.66
CA LYS A 92 -12.14 6.55 -32.10
C LYS A 92 -11.68 6.09 -33.49
N ASP A 93 -11.01 6.95 -34.25
CA ASP A 93 -10.39 6.68 -35.55
C ASP A 93 -9.00 6.03 -35.46
N PHE A 94 -8.79 5.22 -34.41
CA PHE A 94 -7.56 4.49 -34.10
C PHE A 94 -6.99 3.65 -35.26
N PHE A 95 -7.85 3.29 -36.22
CA PHE A 95 -7.51 2.45 -37.37
C PHE A 95 -7.18 3.24 -38.64
N SER A 96 -7.35 4.56 -38.66
CA SER A 96 -7.19 5.35 -39.90
C SER A 96 -6.09 6.42 -39.86
N LEU A 97 -5.58 6.80 -38.68
CA LEU A 97 -4.46 7.73 -38.55
C LEU A 97 -3.29 7.08 -37.78
N PRO A 98 -2.05 7.08 -38.34
CA PRO A 98 -0.91 6.53 -37.63
C PRO A 98 -0.63 7.38 -36.40
N LEU A 99 -0.69 6.75 -35.23
CA LEU A 99 -0.26 7.37 -33.98
C LEU A 99 1.16 7.94 -34.13
N PRO A 100 1.44 9.15 -33.60
CA PRO A 100 2.80 9.68 -33.55
C PRO A 100 3.60 8.88 -32.51
N LEU A 101 3.97 7.66 -32.86
CA LEU A 101 4.84 6.81 -32.06
C LEU A 101 6.26 7.40 -32.07
N ALA A 102 6.98 7.21 -30.98
CA ALA A 102 8.37 7.65 -30.88
C ALA A 102 9.19 7.07 -32.05
N PRO A 103 10.02 7.87 -32.75
CA PRO A 103 10.83 7.38 -33.87
C PRO A 103 11.68 6.17 -33.53
N GLU A 104 12.22 6.13 -32.30
CA GLU A 104 12.99 5.00 -31.79
C GLU A 104 12.15 3.73 -31.62
N PHE A 105 10.89 3.85 -31.22
CA PHE A 105 9.99 2.70 -31.10
C PHE A 105 9.70 2.10 -32.48
N ILE A 106 9.38 2.95 -33.46
CA ILE A 106 9.17 2.52 -34.85
C ILE A 106 10.44 1.86 -35.41
N ARG A 107 11.61 2.44 -35.14
CA ARG A 107 12.91 1.89 -35.54
C ARG A 107 13.13 0.49 -34.96
N ASN A 108 12.88 0.28 -33.67
CA ASN A 108 13.05 -1.02 -33.02
C ASN A 108 12.10 -2.08 -33.60
N ILE A 109 10.84 -1.72 -33.90
CA ILE A 109 9.92 -2.63 -34.60
C ILE A 109 10.46 -3.03 -35.97
N ARG A 110 11.01 -2.08 -36.73
CA ARG A 110 11.59 -2.36 -38.06
C ARG A 110 12.82 -3.26 -37.97
N LEU A 111 13.66 -3.09 -36.95
CA LEU A 111 14.87 -3.89 -36.75
C LEU A 111 14.58 -5.36 -36.39
N LEU A 112 13.42 -5.67 -35.81
CA LEU A 112 12.99 -7.04 -35.53
C LEU A 112 12.72 -7.88 -36.80
N GLY A 113 12.48 -7.23 -37.94
CA GLY A 113 12.18 -7.92 -39.20
C GLY A 113 10.80 -8.61 -39.21
N ARG A 114 10.64 -9.62 -40.07
CA ARG A 114 9.35 -10.31 -40.28
C ARG A 114 9.11 -11.51 -39.36
N ARG A 115 10.16 -12.14 -38.85
CA ARG A 115 10.11 -13.34 -37.99
C ARG A 115 11.12 -13.22 -36.85
N PRO A 116 10.88 -12.32 -35.89
CA PRO A 116 11.74 -12.23 -34.72
C PRO A 116 11.57 -13.45 -33.81
N SER A 117 12.62 -13.79 -33.07
CA SER A 117 12.51 -14.75 -31.96
C SER A 117 11.81 -14.10 -30.75
N LEU A 118 11.24 -14.94 -29.87
CA LEU A 118 10.62 -14.46 -28.63
C LEU A 118 11.62 -13.66 -27.77
N GLN A 119 12.87 -14.11 -27.70
CA GLN A 119 13.93 -13.42 -26.98
C GLN A 119 14.21 -12.02 -27.55
N GLN A 120 14.26 -11.88 -28.89
CA GLN A 120 14.47 -10.58 -29.53
C GLN A 120 13.34 -9.60 -29.20
N ILE A 121 12.10 -10.07 -29.17
CA ILE A 121 10.95 -9.25 -28.75
C ILE A 121 11.09 -8.84 -27.27
N THR A 122 11.44 -9.80 -26.40
CA THR A 122 11.58 -9.53 -24.97
C THR A 122 12.65 -8.49 -24.69
N GLU A 123 13.82 -8.62 -25.31
CA GLU A 123 14.95 -7.72 -25.09
C GLU A 123 14.76 -6.33 -25.71
N ASN A 124 14.23 -6.25 -26.94
CA ASN A 124 14.16 -5.00 -27.68
C ASN A 124 12.86 -4.22 -27.47
N LEU A 125 11.76 -4.90 -27.11
CA LEU A 125 10.46 -4.28 -26.87
C LEU A 125 10.03 -4.37 -25.41
N ILE A 126 9.86 -5.58 -24.87
CA ILE A 126 9.18 -5.75 -23.57
C ILE A 126 10.00 -5.16 -22.42
N LYS A 127 11.29 -5.45 -22.33
CA LYS A 127 12.16 -4.90 -21.26
C LYS A 127 12.29 -3.37 -21.33
N LYS A 128 12.18 -2.79 -22.53
CA LYS A 128 12.38 -1.36 -22.76
C LYS A 128 11.10 -0.52 -22.64
N TYR A 129 9.98 -1.05 -23.12
CA TYR A 129 8.71 -0.31 -23.23
C TYR A 129 7.58 -0.93 -22.39
N GLY A 130 7.81 -2.08 -21.77
CA GLY A 130 6.79 -2.83 -21.03
C GLY A 130 5.87 -3.65 -21.93
N THR A 131 4.89 -4.30 -21.29
CA THR A 131 3.85 -5.10 -21.97
C THR A 131 2.59 -4.29 -22.28
N HIS A 132 2.39 -3.19 -21.55
CA HIS A 132 1.22 -2.33 -21.66
C HIS A 132 1.65 -0.87 -21.72
N PHE A 133 0.79 -0.05 -22.29
CA PHE A 133 0.90 1.41 -22.25
C PHE A 133 -0.33 2.02 -21.60
N LEU A 134 -0.17 3.26 -21.14
CA LEU A 134 -1.21 4.01 -20.46
C LEU A 134 -2.24 4.55 -21.46
N LEU A 135 -3.50 4.10 -21.32
CA LEU A 135 -4.62 4.62 -22.10
C LEU A 135 -5.24 5.82 -21.40
N SER A 136 -5.60 5.64 -20.13
CA SER A 136 -6.03 6.73 -19.26
C SER A 136 -5.59 6.44 -17.82
N ALA A 137 -5.34 7.47 -17.04
CA ALA A 137 -5.24 7.34 -15.59
C ALA A 137 -5.84 8.54 -14.90
N THR A 138 -6.34 8.31 -13.69
CA THR A 138 -6.50 9.37 -12.71
C THR A 138 -5.33 9.27 -11.76
N LEU A 139 -4.38 10.21 -11.87
CA LEU A 139 -3.25 10.32 -10.96
C LEU A 139 -3.60 11.35 -9.89
N GLY A 140 -3.57 10.93 -8.63
CA GLY A 140 -3.73 11.82 -7.48
C GLY A 140 -2.39 12.27 -6.94
N GLY A 141 -2.37 13.45 -6.32
CA GLY A 141 -1.34 13.80 -5.35
C GLY A 141 -1.93 13.92 -3.94
N GLU A 142 -1.24 13.40 -2.94
CA GLU A 142 -1.51 13.65 -1.53
C GLU A 142 -0.41 14.57 -0.98
N GLU A 143 -0.82 15.67 -0.35
CA GLU A 143 0.04 16.45 0.53
C GLU A 143 -0.50 16.28 1.95
N SER A 144 0.32 15.76 2.85
CA SER A 144 -0.04 15.60 4.25
C SER A 144 1.03 16.13 5.20
N LEU A 145 0.56 16.78 6.26
CA LEU A 145 1.36 17.24 7.38
C LEU A 145 0.95 16.46 8.62
N THR A 146 1.90 15.73 9.20
CA THR A 146 1.74 15.03 10.46
C THR A 146 2.56 15.73 11.55
N ILE A 147 1.92 16.11 12.66
CA ILE A 147 2.54 16.72 13.83
C ILE A 147 2.29 15.82 15.03
N PHE A 148 3.37 15.27 15.59
CA PHE A 148 3.35 14.58 16.87
C PHE A 148 3.63 15.59 17.98
N VAL A 149 2.85 15.58 19.06
CA VAL A 149 2.92 16.56 20.15
C VAL A 149 3.06 15.85 21.49
N ASP A 150 4.07 16.24 22.26
CA ASP A 150 4.26 15.91 23.67
C ASP A 150 3.59 17.01 24.52
N LYS A 151 2.35 16.72 24.95
CA LYS A 151 1.54 17.63 25.76
C LYS A 151 2.25 18.07 27.05
N ARG A 152 3.11 17.23 27.64
CA ARG A 152 3.78 17.50 28.92
C ARG A 152 4.88 18.53 28.77
N LYS A 153 5.67 18.43 27.68
CA LYS A 153 6.72 19.41 27.37
C LYS A 153 6.13 20.74 26.92
N LEU A 154 5.00 20.70 26.23
CA LEU A 154 4.28 21.91 25.80
C LEU A 154 3.68 22.67 26.99
N SER A 155 3.08 21.97 27.97
CA SER A 155 2.49 22.60 29.16
C SER A 155 3.54 23.15 30.15
N ARG A 156 4.64 22.42 30.40
CA ARG A 156 5.69 22.87 31.33
C ARG A 156 6.34 24.19 30.94
N LYS A 157 6.46 24.48 29.63
CA LYS A 157 7.02 25.75 29.14
C LYS A 157 6.00 26.89 29.17
N ALA A 158 4.71 26.59 29.10
CA ALA A 158 3.64 27.59 29.32
C ALA A 158 3.60 28.04 30.79
N GLU A 159 3.86 27.13 31.73
CA GLU A 159 3.90 27.42 33.17
C GLU A 159 5.22 28.10 33.61
N ALA A 160 6.37 27.75 33.00
CA ALA A 160 7.66 28.33 33.35
C ALA A 160 7.81 29.84 33.05
N VAL A 161 6.94 30.40 32.21
CA VAL A 161 6.90 31.85 31.89
C VAL A 161 6.03 32.62 32.91
N GLY A 162 5.23 31.93 33.73
CA GLY A 162 4.37 32.55 34.74
C GLY A 162 5.10 33.17 35.94
N THR A 163 6.40 32.90 36.13
CA THR A 163 7.14 33.31 37.33
C THR A 163 8.49 34.00 37.08
N GLY A 164 8.77 34.52 35.88
CA GLY A 164 10.03 35.21 35.61
C GLY A 164 10.04 35.95 34.28
N GLY A 165 10.28 37.26 34.33
CA GLY A 165 10.03 38.20 33.23
C GLY A 165 10.84 38.00 31.95
N GLY A 166 10.26 38.50 30.85
CA GLY A 166 11.01 39.20 29.80
C GLY A 166 11.61 38.35 28.67
N GLY A 167 10.76 37.92 27.73
CA GLY A 167 11.21 37.53 26.39
C GLY A 167 10.04 37.36 25.45
N ASN A 168 10.06 38.02 24.29
CA ASN A 168 9.04 37.96 23.21
C ASN A 168 8.99 36.58 22.50
N SER A 169 9.13 35.47 23.24
CA SER A 169 8.83 34.14 22.75
C SER A 169 7.35 33.92 22.98
N SER A 170 6.54 34.09 21.93
CA SER A 170 5.12 33.75 21.96
C SER A 170 4.98 32.35 22.56
N THR A 171 4.33 32.25 23.72
CA THR A 171 4.05 30.97 24.36
C THR A 171 3.33 30.09 23.34
N VAL A 172 3.95 28.95 23.01
CA VAL A 172 3.39 28.05 22.00
C VAL A 172 2.30 27.23 22.67
N SER A 173 1.05 27.66 22.49
CA SER A 173 -0.12 26.91 22.93
C SER A 173 -0.51 25.84 21.90
N LEU A 174 -1.32 24.88 22.34
CA LEU A 174 -1.90 23.87 21.45
C LEU A 174 -2.76 24.50 20.34
N GLU A 175 -3.44 25.60 20.66
CA GLU A 175 -4.26 26.36 19.73
C GLU A 175 -3.41 27.04 18.64
N THR A 176 -2.25 27.59 19.01
CA THR A 176 -1.29 28.15 18.04
C THR A 176 -0.79 27.07 17.08
N LEU A 177 -0.57 25.84 17.56
CA LEU A 177 -0.19 24.71 16.70
C LEU A 177 -1.34 24.32 15.75
N HIS A 178 -2.59 24.36 16.19
CA HIS A 178 -3.76 24.11 15.33
C HIS A 178 -3.94 25.18 14.27
N GLN A 179 -3.77 26.45 14.62
CA GLN A 179 -3.84 27.56 13.67
C GLN A 179 -2.72 27.47 12.63
N LEU A 180 -1.50 27.12 13.05
CA LEU A 180 -0.38 26.87 12.14
C LEU A 180 -0.64 25.66 11.24
N ALA A 181 -1.18 24.57 11.79
CA ALA A 181 -1.58 23.42 10.97
C ALA A 181 -2.63 23.84 9.94
N ALA A 182 -3.66 24.60 10.33
CA ALA A 182 -4.68 25.10 9.42
C ALA A 182 -4.11 26.03 8.32
N SER A 183 -3.07 26.83 8.63
CA SER A 183 -2.42 27.73 7.67
C SER A 183 -1.48 27.01 6.70
N TYR A 184 -1.11 25.74 6.97
CA TYR A 184 -0.15 24.98 6.15
C TYR A 184 -0.51 24.95 4.66
N PHE A 185 -1.79 24.73 4.31
CA PHE A 185 -2.22 24.69 2.91
C PHE A 185 -2.34 26.07 2.25
N ILE A 186 -2.26 27.15 3.03
CA ILE A 186 -2.36 28.54 2.55
C ILE A 186 -0.96 29.13 2.36
N ASP A 187 -0.08 28.95 3.35
CA ASP A 187 1.30 29.44 3.33
C ASP A 187 2.25 28.38 3.88
N ARG A 188 2.60 27.44 3.00
CA ARG A 188 3.36 26.23 3.33
C ARG A 188 4.74 26.55 3.90
N GLU A 189 5.51 27.38 3.20
CA GLU A 189 6.91 27.62 3.52
C GLU A 189 7.07 28.38 4.84
N SER A 190 6.24 29.40 5.09
CA SER A 190 6.28 30.12 6.36
C SER A 190 5.78 29.25 7.52
N THR A 191 4.74 28.45 7.29
CA THR A 191 4.18 27.54 8.29
C THR A 191 5.21 26.47 8.68
N LEU A 192 5.85 25.79 7.72
CA LEU A 192 6.87 24.78 8.00
C LEU A 192 8.08 25.38 8.70
N ARG A 193 8.56 26.55 8.25
CA ARG A 193 9.67 27.25 8.92
C ARG A 193 9.33 27.51 10.39
N ARG A 194 8.11 27.97 10.66
CA ARG A 194 7.63 28.23 12.03
C ARG A 194 7.44 26.96 12.84
N LEU A 195 6.93 25.89 12.26
CA LEU A 195 6.80 24.58 12.91
C LEU A 195 8.18 23.97 13.22
N HIS A 196 9.16 24.06 12.32
CA HIS A 196 10.52 23.62 12.58
C HIS A 196 11.22 24.45 13.67
N HIS A 197 11.01 25.77 13.69
CA HIS A 197 11.49 26.61 14.78
C HIS A 197 10.91 26.16 16.13
N ILE A 198 9.61 25.85 16.19
CA ILE A 198 8.97 25.33 17.41
C ILE A 198 9.54 23.95 17.78
N GLN A 199 9.71 23.05 16.81
CA GLN A 199 10.30 21.74 17.01
C GLN A 199 11.70 21.84 17.63
N ILE A 200 12.56 22.71 17.12
CA ILE A 200 13.92 22.91 17.65
C ILE A 200 13.88 23.59 19.02
N ALA A 201 13.07 24.65 19.18
CA ALA A 201 13.05 25.46 20.40
C ALA A 201 12.34 24.82 21.60
N THR A 202 11.49 23.81 21.35
CA THR A 202 10.70 23.16 22.41
C THR A 202 10.97 21.67 22.53
N ALA A 203 11.42 21.00 21.46
CA ALA A 203 11.44 19.54 21.33
C ALA A 203 10.11 18.86 21.75
N ALA A 204 9.02 19.63 21.84
CA ALA A 204 7.70 19.19 22.25
C ALA A 204 6.86 18.74 21.07
N ILE A 205 7.32 19.01 19.84
CA ILE A 205 6.67 18.58 18.62
C ILE A 205 7.65 17.88 17.68
N LYS A 206 7.16 16.95 16.88
CA LYS A 206 7.87 16.36 15.76
C LYS A 206 7.00 16.46 14.51
N VAL A 207 7.54 17.08 13.47
CA VAL A 207 6.82 17.42 12.25
C VAL A 207 7.30 16.51 11.12
N THR A 208 6.37 15.98 10.35
CA THR A 208 6.63 15.14 9.18
C THR A 208 5.71 15.59 8.05
N GLU A 209 6.31 16.10 6.97
CA GLU A 209 5.63 16.43 5.72
C GLU A 209 5.77 15.23 4.78
N THR A 210 4.67 14.83 4.14
CA THR A 210 4.64 13.80 3.12
C THR A 210 3.95 14.35 1.89
N ARG A 211 4.63 14.30 0.74
CA ARG A 211 4.10 14.77 -0.53
C ARG A 211 4.29 13.70 -1.60
N THR A 212 3.18 13.18 -2.08
CA THR A 212 3.09 12.24 -3.20
C THR A 212 2.27 12.91 -4.30
N GLY A 213 2.57 12.65 -5.57
CA GLY A 213 1.76 13.15 -6.68
C GLY A 213 2.53 13.46 -7.94
N PRO A 214 1.84 13.59 -9.09
CA PRO A 214 2.48 13.88 -10.36
C PRO A 214 3.15 15.24 -10.24
N LEU A 215 4.45 15.25 -10.52
CA LEU A 215 5.36 16.39 -10.37
C LEU A 215 4.67 17.67 -10.86
N GLY A 216 4.11 18.43 -9.93
CA GLY A 216 3.66 19.78 -10.21
C GLY A 216 4.90 20.59 -10.55
N CYS A 217 4.83 21.40 -11.61
CA CYS A 217 5.85 22.35 -12.01
C CYS A 217 6.03 23.48 -10.96
N SER A 218 6.44 23.12 -9.75
CA SER A 218 6.79 24.03 -8.66
C SER A 218 8.21 23.68 -8.22
N ASN A 219 9.16 24.49 -8.73
CA ASN A 219 10.63 24.48 -8.59
C ASN A 219 11.34 23.13 -8.40
N TYR A 220 12.18 22.82 -9.39
CA TYR A 220 13.11 21.70 -9.49
C TYR A 220 14.20 21.62 -8.39
N ASP A 221 14.17 22.47 -7.37
CA ASP A 221 15.28 22.64 -6.44
C ASP A 221 15.26 21.67 -5.24
N ASN A 222 14.17 20.92 -5.01
CA ASN A 222 14.02 19.99 -3.88
C ASN A 222 13.49 18.62 -4.32
N LEU A 223 14.19 17.94 -5.23
CA LEU A 223 13.86 16.59 -5.70
C LEU A 223 14.00 15.50 -4.63
N ASP A 224 14.78 15.74 -3.57
CA ASP A 224 15.08 14.73 -2.53
C ASP A 224 13.87 14.42 -1.61
N SER A 225 12.79 15.21 -1.65
CA SER A 225 11.61 15.05 -0.78
C SER A 225 10.34 14.59 -1.50
N VAL A 226 10.38 14.44 -2.83
CA VAL A 226 9.20 14.10 -3.63
C VAL A 226 9.39 12.71 -4.24
N SER A 227 8.79 11.70 -3.62
CA SER A 227 8.72 10.37 -4.22
C SER A 227 7.89 10.46 -5.51
N SER A 228 8.48 10.04 -6.63
CA SER A 228 7.77 9.93 -7.90
C SER A 228 6.53 9.05 -7.74
N VAL A 229 5.47 9.40 -8.47
CA VAL A 229 4.20 8.67 -8.50
C VAL A 229 4.47 7.22 -8.86
N LEU A 230 4.50 6.35 -7.85
CA LEU A 230 4.39 4.94 -8.08
C LEU A 230 2.93 4.63 -8.40
N VAL A 231 2.72 3.71 -9.34
CA VAL A 231 1.43 3.09 -9.70
C VAL A 231 0.75 2.40 -8.48
N GLN A 232 1.41 2.42 -7.32
CA GLN A 232 1.02 1.73 -6.08
C GLN A 232 0.16 2.57 -5.13
N SER A 233 -0.03 3.87 -5.35
CA SER A 233 -0.95 4.65 -4.51
C SER A 233 -2.40 4.16 -4.73
N PRO A 234 -3.15 3.79 -3.67
CA PRO A 234 -4.50 3.23 -3.79
C PRO A 234 -5.52 4.18 -4.44
N GLU A 235 -5.17 5.46 -4.54
CA GLU A 235 -5.96 6.51 -5.19
C GLU A 235 -5.82 6.52 -6.72
N ASN A 236 -4.80 5.85 -7.26
CA ASN A 236 -4.52 5.83 -8.68
C ASN A 236 -5.41 4.83 -9.41
N LYS A 237 -6.25 5.32 -10.31
CA LYS A 237 -7.03 4.48 -11.23
C LYS A 237 -6.35 4.48 -12.59
N VAL A 238 -5.70 3.37 -12.92
CA VAL A 238 -4.92 3.22 -14.15
C VAL A 238 -5.65 2.30 -15.13
N GLN A 239 -5.87 2.78 -16.35
CA GLN A 239 -6.38 2.01 -17.46
C GLN A 239 -5.23 1.73 -18.44
N LEU A 240 -4.86 0.46 -18.52
CA LEU A 240 -3.79 -0.02 -19.39
C LEU A 240 -4.36 -0.64 -20.66
N LEU A 241 -3.66 -0.49 -21.77
CA LEU A 241 -3.91 -1.21 -23.01
C LEU A 241 -2.66 -1.97 -23.41
N GLY A 242 -2.85 -3.20 -23.92
CA GLY A 242 -1.75 -4.05 -24.33
C GLY A 242 -0.98 -3.48 -25.52
N LEU A 243 0.34 -3.46 -25.43
CA LEU A 243 1.21 -2.88 -26.45
C LEU A 243 1.08 -3.57 -27.82
N GLN A 244 0.62 -4.83 -27.84
CA GLN A 244 0.35 -5.58 -29.07
C GLN A 244 -0.59 -4.85 -30.04
N VAL A 245 -1.49 -3.99 -29.55
CA VAL A 245 -2.42 -3.25 -30.41
C VAL A 245 -1.68 -2.26 -31.33
N LEU A 246 -0.54 -1.74 -30.89
CA LEU A 246 0.29 -0.80 -31.68
C LEU A 246 1.25 -1.52 -32.64
N LEU A 247 1.37 -2.85 -32.54
CA LEU A 247 2.25 -3.64 -33.37
C LEU A 247 1.53 -4.08 -34.67
N PRO A 248 2.28 -4.26 -35.77
CA PRO A 248 1.79 -4.91 -36.98
C PRO A 248 1.19 -6.28 -36.69
N ASP A 249 0.15 -6.68 -37.43
CA ASP A 249 -0.61 -7.91 -37.18
C ASP A 249 0.27 -9.16 -37.05
N TYR A 250 1.30 -9.27 -37.91
CA TYR A 250 2.23 -10.40 -37.91
C TYR A 250 3.10 -10.52 -36.65
N LEU A 251 3.24 -9.44 -35.86
CA LEU A 251 4.00 -9.44 -34.60
C LEU A 251 3.12 -9.65 -33.38
N ARG A 252 1.80 -9.50 -33.48
CA ARG A 252 0.91 -9.47 -32.31
C ARG A 252 0.94 -10.77 -31.52
N GLU A 253 0.77 -11.90 -32.19
CA GLU A 253 0.77 -13.22 -31.55
C GLU A 253 2.13 -13.53 -30.91
N CYS A 254 3.21 -13.27 -31.64
CA CYS A 254 4.58 -13.48 -31.15
C CYS A 254 4.88 -12.59 -29.94
N PHE A 255 4.42 -11.34 -29.95
CA PHE A 255 4.54 -10.43 -28.82
C PHE A 255 3.76 -10.91 -27.60
N VAL A 256 2.53 -11.38 -27.78
CA VAL A 256 1.74 -11.91 -26.66
C VAL A 256 2.41 -13.15 -26.05
N ALA A 257 2.92 -14.06 -26.88
CA ALA A 257 3.66 -15.23 -26.39
C ALA A 257 4.94 -14.84 -25.61
N ALA A 258 5.69 -13.86 -26.13
CA ALA A 258 6.89 -13.33 -25.46
C ALA A 258 6.54 -12.61 -24.15
N ALA A 259 5.45 -11.83 -24.13
CA ALA A 259 4.98 -11.10 -22.96
C ALA A 259 4.48 -12.04 -21.87
N LEU A 260 3.75 -13.09 -22.23
CA LEU A 260 3.33 -14.12 -21.27
C LEU A 260 4.55 -14.82 -20.68
N SER A 261 5.48 -15.28 -21.51
CA SER A 261 6.72 -15.91 -21.03
C SER A 261 7.51 -14.99 -20.10
N TYR A 262 7.62 -13.70 -20.43
CA TYR A 262 8.30 -12.71 -19.59
C TYR A 262 7.64 -12.54 -18.23
N ILE A 263 6.31 -12.46 -18.16
CA ILE A 263 5.56 -12.22 -16.92
C ILE A 263 5.49 -13.49 -16.07
N THR A 264 5.18 -14.64 -16.66
CA THR A 264 4.95 -15.88 -15.90
C THR A 264 6.24 -16.57 -15.50
N CYS A 265 7.30 -16.42 -16.28
CA CYS A 265 8.59 -17.10 -16.08
C CYS A 265 9.70 -16.13 -15.68
N SER A 266 9.37 -14.92 -15.23
CA SER A 266 10.31 -13.90 -14.74
C SER A 266 11.48 -13.59 -15.69
N SER A 267 11.28 -13.68 -17.00
CA SER A 267 12.35 -13.55 -18.02
C SER A 267 13.43 -14.65 -18.01
N GLU A 268 13.26 -15.73 -17.24
CA GLU A 268 14.23 -16.82 -17.05
C GLU A 268 13.84 -18.12 -17.77
N GLY A 269 12.67 -18.13 -18.42
CA GLY A 269 12.16 -19.28 -19.17
C GLY A 269 11.15 -18.91 -20.25
N GLU A 270 10.71 -19.94 -20.98
CA GLU A 270 9.67 -19.86 -22.00
C GLU A 270 8.39 -20.53 -21.53
N LEU A 271 7.24 -19.88 -21.68
CA LEU A 271 5.95 -20.45 -21.29
C LEU A 271 5.48 -21.45 -22.35
N ILE A 272 5.33 -22.72 -21.96
CA ILE A 272 4.82 -23.78 -22.83
C ILE A 272 3.47 -24.24 -22.31
N CYS A 273 2.45 -24.13 -23.17
CA CYS A 273 1.11 -24.62 -22.88
C CYS A 273 0.82 -25.90 -23.68
N ARG A 274 0.47 -27.00 -23.00
CA ARG A 274 -0.06 -28.22 -23.62
C ARG A 274 -1.36 -28.63 -22.95
N LYS A 275 -2.42 -28.81 -23.75
CA LYS A 275 -3.72 -29.34 -23.29
C LYS A 275 -4.26 -28.64 -22.03
N ASN A 276 -4.29 -27.31 -22.06
CA ASN A 276 -4.73 -26.43 -20.96
C ASN A 276 -3.78 -26.31 -19.75
N ASP A 277 -2.70 -27.08 -19.69
CA ASP A 277 -1.67 -26.90 -18.67
C ASP A 277 -0.52 -26.08 -19.25
N CYS A 278 -0.15 -24.99 -18.56
CA CYS A 278 0.97 -24.14 -18.93
C CYS A 278 2.04 -24.19 -17.84
N TRP A 279 3.30 -24.33 -18.25
CA TRP A 279 4.45 -24.30 -17.35
C TRP A 279 5.62 -23.59 -18.02
N CYS A 280 6.54 -23.04 -17.24
CA CYS A 280 7.76 -22.47 -17.81
C CYS A 280 8.80 -23.55 -18.04
N GLN A 281 9.32 -23.62 -19.27
CA GLN A 281 10.56 -24.30 -19.57
C GLN A 281 11.71 -23.36 -19.24
N CYS A 282 12.41 -23.67 -18.16
CA CYS A 282 13.48 -22.81 -17.66
C CYS A 282 14.77 -22.93 -18.50
N GLY A 283 15.53 -21.83 -18.54
CA GLY A 283 16.81 -21.79 -19.25
C GLY A 283 17.89 -22.64 -18.57
N PRO A 284 18.97 -23.01 -19.29
CA PRO A 284 20.03 -23.88 -18.74
C PRO A 284 20.81 -23.27 -17.56
N GLY A 285 20.76 -21.94 -17.40
CA GLY A 285 21.37 -21.24 -16.25
C GLY A 285 20.44 -21.05 -15.04
N PHE A 286 19.15 -21.35 -15.20
CA PHE A 286 18.12 -21.13 -14.19
C PHE A 286 17.22 -22.36 -14.17
N GLN A 287 17.60 -23.43 -13.46
CA GLN A 287 16.82 -24.69 -13.48
C GLN A 287 15.48 -24.54 -12.75
N ASP A 288 15.40 -23.59 -11.82
CA ASP A 288 14.28 -23.38 -10.93
C ASP A 288 13.51 -22.07 -11.22
N CYS A 289 13.42 -21.65 -12.49
CA CYS A 289 12.71 -20.40 -12.87
C CYS A 289 11.21 -20.35 -12.48
N ASN A 290 10.58 -21.50 -12.26
CA ASN A 290 9.19 -21.59 -11.77
C ASN A 290 9.10 -21.43 -10.25
N CYS A 291 10.21 -21.56 -9.54
CA CYS A 291 10.29 -21.50 -8.09
C CYS A 291 10.87 -20.14 -7.73
N PRO A 292 10.06 -19.21 -7.19
CA PRO A 292 10.59 -17.94 -6.71
C PRO A 292 11.31 -18.19 -5.37
N GLU A 293 12.48 -18.82 -5.41
CA GLU A 293 13.24 -19.19 -4.21
C GLU A 293 13.51 -18.00 -3.30
N ALA A 294 13.82 -16.83 -3.88
CA ALA A 294 14.01 -15.61 -3.11
C ALA A 294 12.73 -15.17 -2.37
N ASP A 295 11.55 -15.30 -3.01
CA ASP A 295 10.29 -14.96 -2.36
C ASP A 295 9.89 -16.00 -1.31
N ILE A 296 10.17 -17.29 -1.59
CA ILE A 296 9.95 -18.40 -0.66
C ILE A 296 10.86 -18.25 0.55
N GLN A 297 12.16 -17.97 0.36
CA GLN A 297 13.12 -17.72 1.44
C GLN A 297 12.74 -16.47 2.22
N ALA A 298 12.34 -15.38 1.58
CA ALA A 298 11.86 -14.20 2.28
C ALA A 298 10.60 -14.51 3.12
N MET A 299 9.72 -15.38 2.62
CA MET A 299 8.54 -15.84 3.34
C MET A 299 8.92 -16.79 4.49
N GLU A 300 9.86 -17.70 4.28
CA GLU A 300 10.38 -18.62 5.29
C GLU A 300 11.09 -17.87 6.41
N ASP A 301 11.97 -16.92 6.08
CA ASP A 301 12.61 -16.02 7.03
C ASP A 301 11.58 -15.20 7.80
N SER A 302 10.53 -14.73 7.13
CA SER A 302 9.42 -14.04 7.81
C SER A 302 8.68 -14.98 8.75
N LEU A 303 8.42 -16.23 8.36
CA LEU A 303 7.77 -17.23 9.20
C LEU A 303 8.64 -17.63 10.40
N LEU A 304 9.95 -17.78 10.21
CA LEU A 304 10.91 -18.05 11.28
C LEU A 304 10.96 -16.87 12.27
N GLN A 305 11.01 -15.63 11.78
CA GLN A 305 10.93 -14.45 12.65
C GLN A 305 9.61 -14.40 13.43
N ILE A 306 8.50 -14.82 12.80
CA ILE A 306 7.20 -14.91 13.46
C ILE A 306 7.18 -16.02 14.51
N GLN A 307 7.80 -17.16 14.22
CA GLN A 307 7.92 -18.29 15.13
C GLN A 307 8.78 -17.91 16.35
N ASP A 308 9.96 -17.35 16.14
CA ASP A 308 10.85 -16.88 17.21
C ASP A 308 10.16 -15.82 18.08
N ALA A 309 9.41 -14.90 17.46
CA ALA A 309 8.60 -13.92 18.18
C ALA A 309 7.48 -14.59 18.99
N TRP A 310 6.87 -15.65 18.47
CA TRP A 310 5.82 -16.40 19.16
C TRP A 310 6.38 -17.23 20.32
N ASP A 311 7.52 -17.90 20.14
CA ASP A 311 8.21 -18.67 21.18
C ASP A 311 8.70 -17.77 22.32
N ASN A 312 9.27 -16.61 21.99
CA ASN A 312 9.61 -15.60 23.01
C ASN A 312 8.38 -15.08 23.74
N HIS A 313 7.27 -14.82 23.04
CA HIS A 313 6.02 -14.45 23.69
C HIS A 313 5.47 -15.56 24.59
N ASN A 314 5.56 -16.83 24.16
CA ASN A 314 5.08 -17.95 24.96
C ASN A 314 5.90 -18.11 26.24
N ARG A 315 7.24 -18.01 26.14
CA ARG A 315 8.13 -18.04 27.30
C ARG A 315 7.85 -16.90 28.28
N GLN A 316 7.65 -15.66 27.79
CA GLN A 316 7.29 -14.53 28.65
C GLN A 316 5.94 -14.73 29.37
N PHE A 317 5.00 -15.45 28.75
CA PHE A 317 3.73 -15.80 29.37
C PHE A 317 3.89 -16.88 30.44
N GLU A 318 4.72 -17.90 30.21
CA GLU A 318 5.05 -18.91 31.23
C GLU A 318 5.78 -18.33 32.44
N GLU A 319 6.53 -17.25 32.25
CA GLU A 319 7.28 -16.55 33.30
C GLU A 319 6.44 -15.49 34.08
N SER A 320 5.20 -15.19 33.67
CA SER A 320 4.29 -14.18 34.29
C SER A 320 3.29 -14.80 35.25
#